data_AF-A0A453S3G1-F1
#
_entry.id   AF-A0A453S3G1-F1
#
_cell.length_a   1.000
_cell.length_b   1.000
_cell.length_c   1.000
_cell.angle_alpha   90.00
_cell.angle_beta   90.00
_cell.angle_gamma   90.00
#
_symmetry.space_group_name_H-M   'P 1'
#
loop_
_entity.id
_entity.type
_entity.pdbx_description
1 polymer ?
#
loop_
_entity_poly.entity_id
_entity_poly.type
_entity_poly.pdbx_seq_one_letter_code
_entity_poly.pdbx_strand_id
1 'polypeptide(L)'
;ECPGDQGCLLEVGQDSVHLNIKESFSFPISVIDDNKCQTMDEDSWCQMLRKKSAKAPACIEVLRNSQGNDLAIDGDVPFEKVIAAGYNHPREIIAVIRPQNATTCSTSLLDKRYIVKDDDLEMAMEIYHLPGSKDHPRAKLIYKKLKKPSSCNSINGLYIFQLSEETSMFTKSGVYSFIFSV
;
A
#
# COMPACT_ATOMS: atom_id res chain seq x y z
N GLU A 1 24.71 -11.29 14.80
CA GLU A 1 26.05 -11.19 14.19
C GLU A 1 25.88 -11.38 12.68
N CYS A 2 26.41 -10.48 11.84
CA CYS A 2 26.46 -10.71 10.40
C CYS A 2 27.56 -11.75 10.12
N PRO A 3 27.34 -12.75 9.24
CA PRO A 3 28.38 -13.70 8.87
C PRO A 3 29.59 -12.92 8.30
N GLY A 4 30.79 -13.18 8.82
CA GLY A 4 32.02 -12.49 8.41
C GLY A 4 32.34 -12.62 6.91
N ASP A 5 31.71 -13.57 6.23
CA ASP A 5 31.97 -13.92 4.84
C ASP A 5 31.38 -12.93 3.83
N GLN A 6 30.44 -12.06 4.25
CA GLN A 6 29.77 -11.07 3.38
C GLN A 6 30.40 -9.67 3.44
N GLY A 7 31.33 -9.41 4.37
CA GLY A 7 32.01 -8.12 4.51
C GLY A 7 33.12 -7.87 3.48
N CYS A 8 33.61 -6.63 3.42
CA CYS A 8 34.75 -6.26 2.57
C CYS A 8 35.98 -7.14 2.85
N LEU A 9 36.63 -7.62 1.80
CA LEU A 9 37.84 -8.43 1.85
C LEU A 9 39.00 -7.69 1.19
N LEU A 10 40.10 -7.51 1.92
CA LEU A 10 41.34 -6.96 1.38
C LEU A 10 42.27 -8.11 1.00
N GLU A 11 42.55 -8.25 -0.28
CA GLU A 11 43.45 -9.27 -0.84
C GLU A 11 44.79 -8.62 -1.20
N VAL A 12 45.87 -9.11 -0.60
CA VAL A 12 47.23 -8.59 -0.82
C VAL A 12 48.02 -9.62 -1.63
N GLY A 13 48.26 -9.33 -2.91
CA GLY A 13 49.12 -10.11 -3.80
C GLY A 13 50.57 -9.62 -3.77
N GLN A 14 51.46 -10.31 -4.49
CA GLN A 14 52.89 -9.97 -4.53
C GLN A 14 53.18 -8.60 -5.17
N ASP A 15 52.37 -8.18 -6.16
CA ASP A 15 52.58 -6.92 -6.89
C ASP A 15 51.36 -5.96 -6.86
N SER A 16 50.27 -6.32 -6.17
CA SER A 16 49.08 -5.48 -6.07
C SER A 16 48.24 -5.76 -4.84
N VAL A 17 47.49 -4.74 -4.39
CA VAL A 17 46.51 -4.84 -3.31
C VAL A 17 45.13 -4.57 -3.90
N HIS A 18 44.20 -5.49 -3.66
CA HIS A 18 42.82 -5.42 -4.16
C HIS A 18 41.84 -5.42 -3.00
N LEU A 19 41.00 -4.40 -2.90
CA LEU A 19 39.89 -4.34 -1.95
C LEU A 19 38.60 -4.79 -2.64
N ASN A 20 38.09 -5.97 -2.27
CA ASN A 20 36.83 -6.52 -2.74
C ASN A 20 35.70 -6.16 -1.76
N ILE A 21 34.79 -5.30 -2.18
CA ILE A 21 33.71 -4.75 -1.34
C ILE A 21 32.57 -5.77 -1.12
N LYS A 22 32.53 -6.88 -1.88
CA LYS A 22 31.49 -7.91 -1.85
C LYS A 22 30.07 -7.29 -1.84
N GLU A 23 29.22 -7.70 -0.89
CA GLU A 23 27.84 -7.20 -0.74
C GLU A 23 27.77 -5.91 0.10
N SER A 24 28.91 -5.29 0.40
CA SER A 24 28.94 -4.06 1.18
C SER A 24 28.57 -2.85 0.32
N PHE A 25 27.84 -1.92 0.90
CA PHE A 25 27.48 -0.65 0.24
C PHE A 25 28.42 0.45 0.71
N SER A 26 29.01 1.20 -0.23
CA SER A 26 29.83 2.37 0.07
C SER A 26 29.01 3.63 -0.17
N PHE A 27 28.93 4.50 0.85
CA PHE A 27 28.31 5.81 0.73
C PHE A 27 29.31 6.89 1.16
N PRO A 28 29.33 8.07 0.49
CA PRO A 28 30.14 9.20 0.93
C PRO A 28 29.85 9.55 2.38
N ILE A 29 30.86 9.95 3.15
CA ILE A 29 30.64 10.34 4.56
C ILE A 29 29.67 11.52 4.68
N SER A 30 29.62 12.40 3.66
CA SER A 30 28.63 13.48 3.56
C SER A 30 27.21 13.00 3.25
N VAL A 31 27.01 11.75 2.84
CA VAL A 31 25.70 11.10 2.68
C VAL A 31 25.29 10.39 3.98
N ILE A 32 26.26 10.01 4.82
CA ILE A 32 26.03 9.32 6.09
C ILE A 32 25.93 10.31 7.26
N ASP A 33 26.73 11.37 7.25
CA ASP A 33 26.93 12.31 8.34
C ASP A 33 26.74 13.76 7.90
N ASP A 34 25.49 14.21 8.05
CA ASP A 34 25.06 15.61 7.99
C ASP A 34 25.28 16.34 9.35
N ASN A 35 26.28 15.93 10.15
CA ASN A 35 26.44 16.29 11.57
C ASN A 35 25.23 15.89 12.44
N LYS A 36 24.54 14.79 12.08
CA LYS A 36 23.32 14.30 12.76
C LYS A 36 23.46 12.91 13.35
N CYS A 37 24.62 12.27 13.22
CA CYS A 37 24.89 10.99 13.85
C CYS A 37 25.08 11.18 15.36
N GLN A 38 23.99 10.99 16.11
CA GLN A 38 24.03 10.95 17.57
C GLN A 38 24.30 9.53 18.03
N THR A 39 25.26 9.35 18.92
CA THR A 39 25.44 8.10 19.66
C THR A 39 24.19 7.87 20.50
N MET A 40 23.54 6.73 20.32
CA MET A 40 22.31 6.39 21.01
C MET A 40 22.46 5.00 21.61
N ASP A 41 22.00 4.82 22.85
CA ASP A 41 21.95 3.52 23.48
C ASP A 41 20.93 2.60 22.81
N GLU A 42 21.08 1.29 23.02
CA GLU A 42 20.25 0.27 22.39
C GLU A 42 18.75 0.44 22.72
N ASP A 43 18.43 0.78 23.97
CA ASP A 43 17.04 0.97 24.40
C ASP A 43 16.39 2.17 23.71
N SER A 44 17.11 3.30 23.65
CA SER A 44 16.68 4.50 22.93
C SER A 44 16.51 4.24 21.43
N TRP A 45 17.42 3.47 20.81
CA TRP A 45 17.33 3.05 19.41
C TRP A 45 16.10 2.16 19.17
N CYS A 46 15.91 1.13 19.99
CA CYS A 46 14.75 0.24 19.92
C CYS A 46 13.44 1.02 20.13
N GLN A 47 13.40 1.98 21.06
CA GLN A 47 12.24 2.81 21.29
C GLN A 47 11.93 3.70 20.06
N MET A 48 12.95 4.28 19.45
CA MET A 48 12.79 5.09 18.24
C MET A 48 12.27 4.25 17.08
N LEU A 49 12.85 3.07 16.84
CA LEU A 49 12.38 2.14 15.81
C LEU A 49 10.92 1.73 16.03
N ARG A 50 10.53 1.43 17.26
CA ARG A 50 9.11 1.12 17.61
C ARG A 50 8.19 2.30 17.31
N LYS A 51 8.60 3.53 17.65
CA LYS A 51 7.81 4.74 17.35
C LYS A 51 7.67 5.00 15.85
N LYS A 52 8.70 4.71 15.07
CA LYS A 52 8.69 4.88 13.61
C LYS A 52 7.87 3.79 12.91
N SER A 53 8.12 2.52 13.24
CA SER A 53 7.36 1.38 12.71
C SER A 53 5.86 1.46 13.02
N ALA A 54 5.49 1.96 14.21
CA ALA A 54 4.10 2.21 14.56
C ALA A 54 3.34 3.07 13.52
N LYS A 55 4.02 4.01 12.84
CA LYS A 55 3.43 4.88 11.82
C LYS A 55 3.61 4.37 10.39
N ALA A 56 4.34 3.27 10.20
CA ALA A 56 4.59 2.72 8.88
C ALA A 56 3.29 2.18 8.25
N PRO A 57 3.11 2.29 6.92
CA PRO A 57 2.03 1.62 6.19
C PRO A 57 1.93 0.15 6.55
N ALA A 58 0.73 -0.33 6.91
CA ALA A 58 0.53 -1.71 7.33
C ALA A 58 -0.60 -2.41 6.56
N CYS A 59 -1.70 -1.72 6.26
CA CYS A 59 -2.76 -2.30 5.45
C CYS A 59 -3.50 -1.25 4.62
N ILE A 60 -4.14 -1.72 3.56
CA ILE A 60 -5.09 -0.95 2.76
C ILE A 60 -6.49 -1.26 3.27
N GLU A 61 -7.24 -0.24 3.64
CA GLU A 61 -8.66 -0.35 3.99
C GLU A 61 -9.49 0.23 2.85
N VAL A 62 -10.39 -0.59 2.29
CA VAL A 62 -11.45 -0.12 1.40
C VAL A 62 -12.59 0.40 2.26
N LEU A 63 -12.92 1.69 2.09
CA LEU A 63 -13.92 2.35 2.90
C LEU A 63 -15.32 1.96 2.43
N ARG A 64 -16.18 1.64 3.40
CA ARG A 64 -17.58 1.30 3.15
C ARG A 64 -18.45 2.54 3.17
N ASN A 65 -19.53 2.50 2.39
CA ASN A 65 -20.62 3.46 2.48
C ASN A 65 -21.57 3.19 3.67
N SER A 66 -21.24 2.22 4.52
CA SER A 66 -22.00 1.95 5.73
C SER A 66 -21.66 2.98 6.83
N GLN A 67 -22.49 4.03 6.90
CA GLN A 67 -22.69 4.96 8.02
C GLN A 67 -21.82 6.25 8.01
N GLY A 68 -22.54 7.38 7.99
CA GLY A 68 -22.02 8.73 8.22
C GLY A 68 -21.56 9.41 6.93
N ASN A 69 -22.33 10.41 6.48
CA ASN A 69 -22.16 11.25 5.27
C ASN A 69 -20.79 11.92 5.06
N ASP A 70 -19.76 11.61 5.86
CA ASP A 70 -18.46 12.26 5.86
C ASP A 70 -17.77 12.26 4.50
N LEU A 71 -17.98 11.22 3.68
CA LEU A 71 -17.40 11.11 2.34
C LEU A 71 -18.40 11.30 1.20
N ALA A 72 -19.71 11.30 1.48
CA ALA A 72 -20.79 11.40 0.49
C ALA A 72 -20.59 10.48 -0.75
N ILE A 73 -20.12 9.25 -0.51
CA ILE A 73 -19.83 8.27 -1.57
C ILE A 73 -21.14 7.78 -2.18
N ASP A 74 -21.20 7.72 -3.51
CA ASP A 74 -22.35 7.18 -4.24
C ASP A 74 -22.17 5.67 -4.53
N GLY A 75 -22.82 4.85 -3.69
CA GLY A 75 -22.76 3.40 -3.72
C GLY A 75 -21.76 2.79 -2.73
N ASP A 76 -21.88 1.49 -2.46
CA ASP A 76 -20.92 0.72 -1.65
C ASP A 76 -20.33 -0.39 -2.52
N VAL A 77 -19.07 -0.77 -2.26
CA VAL A 77 -18.55 -2.00 -2.85
C VAL A 77 -19.39 -3.15 -2.30
N PRO A 78 -19.99 -4.00 -3.14
CA PRO A 78 -20.77 -5.11 -2.63
C PRO A 78 -19.88 -6.06 -1.81
N PHE A 79 -20.16 -6.18 -0.51
CA PHE A 79 -19.51 -7.16 0.38
C PHE A 79 -20.29 -8.48 0.48
N GLU A 80 -21.45 -8.56 -0.17
CA GLU A 80 -22.22 -9.79 -0.28
C GLU A 80 -21.50 -10.80 -1.19
N LYS A 81 -21.61 -12.08 -0.84
CA LYS A 81 -20.89 -13.17 -1.51
C LYS A 81 -21.35 -13.40 -2.97
N VAL A 82 -22.58 -12.99 -3.30
CA VAL A 82 -23.19 -13.20 -4.62
C VAL A 82 -24.00 -11.96 -4.97
N ILE A 83 -23.72 -11.39 -6.14
CA ILE A 83 -24.39 -10.18 -6.64
C ILE A 83 -25.27 -10.54 -7.83
N ALA A 84 -26.54 -10.12 -7.75
CA ALA A 84 -27.50 -10.35 -8.82
C ALA A 84 -27.20 -9.46 -10.03
N ALA A 85 -27.55 -9.95 -11.23
CA ALA A 85 -27.50 -9.15 -12.44
C ALA A 85 -28.42 -7.91 -12.29
N GLY A 86 -27.96 -6.76 -12.78
CA GLY A 86 -28.66 -5.48 -12.63
C GLY A 86 -28.36 -4.75 -11.32
N TYR A 87 -27.43 -5.23 -10.49
CA TYR A 87 -26.93 -4.47 -9.36
C TYR A 87 -26.21 -3.20 -9.84
N ASN A 88 -26.57 -2.06 -9.25
CA ASN A 88 -25.90 -0.79 -9.51
C ASN A 88 -24.54 -0.81 -8.83
N HIS A 89 -23.47 -0.97 -9.62
CA HIS A 89 -22.11 -0.90 -9.10
C HIS A 89 -21.83 0.49 -8.50
N PRO A 90 -20.92 0.61 -7.52
CA PRO A 90 -20.57 1.90 -6.95
C PRO A 90 -19.97 2.81 -8.04
N ARG A 91 -20.23 4.12 -7.94
CA ARG A 91 -19.64 5.11 -8.87
C ARG A 91 -18.17 5.33 -8.61
N GLU A 92 -17.75 5.16 -7.37
CA GLU A 92 -16.37 5.25 -6.96
C GLU A 92 -16.05 4.25 -5.85
N ILE A 93 -14.78 3.85 -5.78
CA ILE A 93 -14.22 3.08 -4.68
C ILE A 93 -13.18 3.94 -3.99
N ILE A 94 -13.29 4.08 -2.68
CA ILE A 94 -12.34 4.84 -1.87
C ILE A 94 -11.56 3.89 -0.99
N ALA A 95 -10.25 4.04 -0.99
CA ALA A 95 -9.35 3.30 -0.11
C ALA A 95 -8.40 4.26 0.64
N VAL A 96 -7.90 3.79 1.77
CA VAL A 96 -6.89 4.49 2.57
C VAL A 96 -5.82 3.51 3.04
N ILE A 97 -4.65 4.05 3.35
CA ILE A 97 -3.56 3.27 3.96
C ILE A 97 -3.59 3.52 5.47
N ARG A 98 -3.63 2.44 6.23
CA ARG A 98 -3.59 2.45 7.69
C ARG A 98 -2.19 2.15 8.21
N PRO A 99 -1.72 2.90 9.23
CA PRO A 99 -0.45 2.61 9.87
C PRO A 99 -0.54 1.38 10.78
N GLN A 100 0.60 0.81 11.16
CA GLN A 100 0.66 -0.39 12.01
C GLN A 100 0.00 -0.22 13.39
N ASN A 101 0.02 0.99 13.95
CA ASN A 101 -0.62 1.29 15.22
C ASN A 101 -2.12 1.62 15.10
N ALA A 102 -2.68 1.59 13.89
CA ALA A 102 -4.12 1.67 13.73
C ALA A 102 -4.74 0.50 14.48
N THR A 103 -5.46 0.78 15.56
CA THR A 103 -6.28 -0.24 16.20
C THR A 103 -7.39 -0.51 15.19
N THR A 104 -7.42 -1.71 14.61
CA THR A 104 -8.49 -2.16 13.72
C THR A 104 -9.78 -2.35 14.54
N CYS A 105 -10.27 -1.26 15.12
CA CYS A 105 -11.57 -1.24 15.75
C CYS A 105 -12.58 -1.05 14.64
N SER A 106 -13.34 -2.11 14.42
CA SER A 106 -14.58 -2.22 13.65
C SER A 106 -15.69 -1.30 14.18
N THR A 107 -15.38 -0.04 14.45
CA THR A 107 -16.36 0.99 14.76
C THR A 107 -16.79 1.62 13.45
N SER A 108 -18.10 1.80 13.27
CA SER A 108 -18.74 2.32 12.06
C SER A 108 -18.43 3.79 11.72
N LEU A 109 -17.40 4.39 12.32
CA LEU A 109 -16.95 5.76 12.10
C LEU A 109 -15.52 5.75 11.58
N LEU A 110 -15.28 6.49 10.50
CA LEU A 110 -13.95 6.68 9.91
C LEU A 110 -13.01 7.38 10.90
N ASP A 111 -12.06 6.64 11.49
CA ASP A 111 -11.01 7.26 12.30
C ASP A 111 -9.96 7.92 11.41
N LYS A 112 -10.13 9.21 11.16
CA LYS A 112 -9.25 10.05 10.32
C LYS A 112 -7.84 10.21 10.90
N ARG A 113 -7.62 9.86 12.18
CA ARG A 113 -6.31 10.00 12.86
C ARG A 113 -5.28 9.00 12.33
N TYR A 114 -5.75 7.85 11.86
CA TYR A 114 -4.91 6.75 11.39
C TYR A 114 -4.98 6.61 9.88
N ILE A 115 -4.82 7.70 9.14
CA ILE A 115 -4.64 7.67 7.68
C ILE A 115 -3.22 8.12 7.37
N VAL A 116 -2.47 7.28 6.66
CA VAL A 116 -1.14 7.64 6.16
C VAL A 116 -1.30 8.71 5.08
N LYS A 117 -0.53 9.78 5.21
CA LYS A 117 -0.51 10.92 4.27
C LYS A 117 0.88 10.96 3.67
N ASP A 118 1.01 10.38 2.48
CA ASP A 118 2.27 10.32 1.74
C ASP A 118 1.96 10.64 0.27
N ASP A 119 2.22 11.88 -0.13
CA ASP A 119 1.83 12.42 -1.44
C ASP A 119 2.65 11.81 -2.61
N ASP A 120 3.74 11.11 -2.30
CA ASP A 120 4.58 10.42 -3.27
C ASP A 120 4.11 8.98 -3.54
N LEU A 121 3.23 8.45 -2.68
CA LEU A 121 2.81 7.07 -2.70
C LEU A 121 1.58 6.86 -3.59
N GLU A 122 1.69 6.06 -4.65
CA GLU A 122 0.60 5.75 -5.57
C GLU A 122 -0.05 4.40 -5.26
N MET A 123 -1.38 4.33 -5.29
CA MET A 123 -2.12 3.08 -5.16
C MET A 123 -2.66 2.65 -6.53
N ALA A 124 -2.46 1.39 -6.87
CA ALA A 124 -3.12 0.73 -8.00
C ALA A 124 -4.37 0.00 -7.54
N MET A 125 -5.45 0.12 -8.32
CA MET A 125 -6.61 -0.76 -8.25
C MET A 125 -6.71 -1.54 -9.55
N GLU A 126 -6.69 -2.87 -9.45
CA GLU A 126 -6.86 -3.80 -10.56
C GLU A 126 -8.14 -4.62 -10.38
N ILE A 127 -8.89 -4.81 -11.46
CA ILE A 127 -10.09 -5.66 -11.47
C ILE A 127 -9.89 -6.77 -12.49
N TYR A 128 -9.96 -8.00 -12.00
CA TYR A 128 -9.89 -9.20 -12.82
C TYR A 128 -11.27 -9.84 -12.93
N HIS A 129 -11.64 -10.26 -14.13
CA HIS A 129 -12.85 -11.03 -14.40
C HIS A 129 -12.50 -12.50 -14.67
N LEU A 130 -13.11 -13.40 -13.91
CA LEU A 130 -13.06 -14.83 -14.12
C LEU A 130 -14.43 -15.31 -14.62
N PRO A 131 -14.57 -15.63 -15.92
CA PRO A 131 -15.81 -16.17 -16.46
C PRO A 131 -16.05 -17.59 -15.92
N GLY A 132 -17.29 -17.94 -15.58
CA GLY A 132 -17.64 -19.21 -14.93
C GLY A 132 -17.66 -20.46 -15.84
N SER A 133 -17.11 -20.41 -17.05
CA SER A 133 -17.14 -21.54 -18.01
C SER A 133 -16.04 -22.58 -17.72
N LYS A 134 -16.34 -23.86 -17.98
CA LYS A 134 -15.51 -25.04 -17.59
C LYS A 134 -14.15 -25.17 -18.29
N ASP A 135 -13.89 -24.41 -19.34
CA ASP A 135 -12.65 -24.50 -20.11
C ASP A 135 -11.60 -23.51 -19.58
N HIS A 136 -10.84 -23.93 -18.58
CA HIS A 136 -9.67 -23.24 -18.00
C HIS A 136 -9.64 -21.71 -18.19
N PRO A 137 -10.62 -20.97 -17.65
CA PRO A 137 -10.68 -19.54 -17.89
C PRO A 137 -9.57 -18.88 -17.07
N ARG A 138 -8.60 -18.26 -17.75
CA ARG A 138 -7.63 -17.37 -17.09
C ARG A 138 -8.36 -16.09 -16.68
N ALA A 139 -8.10 -15.62 -15.48
CA ALA A 139 -8.59 -14.33 -15.01
C ALA A 139 -8.10 -13.23 -15.97
N LYS A 140 -9.01 -12.43 -16.52
CA LYS A 140 -8.71 -11.35 -17.45
C LYS A 140 -8.69 -10.03 -16.69
N LEU A 141 -7.60 -9.28 -16.78
CA LEU A 141 -7.57 -7.88 -16.33
C LEU A 141 -8.54 -7.06 -17.20
N ILE A 142 -9.51 -6.41 -16.57
CA ILE A 142 -10.51 -5.58 -17.24
C ILE A 142 -10.41 -4.10 -16.86
N TYR A 143 -9.74 -3.79 -15.75
CA TYR A 143 -9.53 -2.43 -15.30
C TYR A 143 -8.23 -2.33 -14.50
N LYS A 144 -7.49 -1.27 -14.73
CA LYS A 144 -6.34 -0.87 -13.93
C LYS A 144 -6.24 0.65 -13.93
N LYS A 145 -6.21 1.27 -12.74
CA LYS A 145 -5.84 2.68 -12.59
C LYS A 145 -4.86 2.83 -11.43
N LEU A 146 -3.93 3.77 -11.58
CA LEU A 146 -3.10 4.27 -10.49
C LEU A 146 -3.68 5.61 -10.01
N LYS A 147 -3.61 5.83 -8.71
CA LYS A 147 -4.07 7.06 -8.07
C LYS A 147 -3.07 7.49 -7.01
N LYS A 148 -2.76 8.78 -7.00
CA LYS A 148 -2.15 9.46 -5.85
C LYS A 148 -3.21 9.70 -4.77
N PRO A 149 -2.81 9.86 -3.50
CA PRO A 149 -3.73 10.28 -2.47
C PRO A 149 -4.30 11.66 -2.81
N SER A 150 -5.52 11.88 -2.35
CA SER A 150 -6.29 13.08 -2.56
C SER A 150 -7.07 13.43 -1.31
N SER A 151 -7.84 14.51 -1.38
CA SER A 151 -8.66 14.99 -0.29
C SER A 151 -10.12 15.10 -0.70
N CYS A 152 -11.02 14.65 0.17
CA CYS A 152 -12.47 14.83 0.04
C CYS A 152 -13.06 15.24 1.39
N ASN A 153 -13.91 16.26 1.43
CA ASN A 153 -14.59 16.74 2.66
C ASN A 153 -13.64 16.89 3.86
N SER A 154 -12.49 17.54 3.65
CA SER A 154 -11.41 17.75 4.66
C SER A 154 -10.69 16.48 5.17
N ILE A 155 -10.91 15.32 4.55
CA ILE A 155 -10.20 14.08 4.82
C ILE A 155 -9.09 13.94 3.78
N ASN A 156 -7.83 13.89 4.22
CA ASN A 156 -6.65 13.75 3.35
C ASN A 156 -6.14 12.30 3.34
N GLY A 157 -5.45 11.90 2.29
CA GLY A 157 -4.85 10.57 2.15
C GLY A 157 -5.79 9.54 1.52
N LEU A 158 -6.82 10.01 0.80
CA LEU A 158 -7.82 9.17 0.16
C LEU A 158 -7.39 8.79 -1.26
N TYR A 159 -7.46 7.50 -1.57
CA TYR A 159 -7.30 6.99 -2.93
C TYR A 159 -8.68 6.77 -3.53
N ILE A 160 -9.08 7.65 -4.44
CA ILE A 160 -10.44 7.68 -5.02
C ILE A 160 -10.37 7.15 -6.47
N PHE A 161 -11.00 5.99 -6.69
CA PHE A 161 -11.10 5.35 -7.99
C PHE A 161 -12.50 5.51 -8.56
N GLN A 162 -12.64 6.37 -9.58
CA GLN A 162 -13.91 6.57 -10.28
C GLN A 162 -14.16 5.41 -11.27
N LEU A 163 -15.29 4.73 -11.06
CA LEU A 163 -15.80 3.62 -11.88
C LEU A 163 -16.94 4.05 -12.81
N SER A 164 -17.67 5.13 -12.49
CA SER A 164 -18.81 5.60 -13.31
C SER A 164 -18.45 5.98 -14.75
N GLU A 165 -17.18 6.32 -14.99
CA GLU A 165 -16.67 6.62 -16.33
C GLU A 165 -16.58 5.38 -17.23
N GLU A 166 -16.70 4.19 -16.65
CA GLU A 166 -16.33 2.93 -17.26
C GLU A 166 -17.56 2.04 -17.47
N THR A 167 -18.42 2.47 -18.38
CA THR A 167 -19.75 1.90 -18.67
C THR A 167 -19.75 0.43 -19.11
N SER A 168 -18.59 -0.14 -19.41
CA SER A 168 -18.45 -1.52 -19.88
C SER A 168 -18.09 -2.53 -18.78
N MET A 169 -17.83 -2.06 -17.55
CA MET A 169 -17.51 -2.93 -16.42
C MET A 169 -18.74 -3.67 -15.89
N PHE A 170 -18.51 -4.87 -15.32
CA PHE A 170 -19.56 -5.72 -14.69
C PHE A 170 -20.71 -6.15 -15.61
N THR A 171 -20.53 -6.10 -16.93
CA THR A 171 -21.54 -6.49 -17.94
C THR A 171 -21.69 -8.01 -18.13
N LYS A 172 -20.81 -8.82 -17.52
CA LYS A 172 -20.76 -10.27 -17.70
C LYS A 172 -20.93 -10.98 -16.37
N SER A 173 -21.61 -12.13 -16.37
CA SER A 173 -21.63 -13.00 -15.19
C SER A 173 -20.24 -13.58 -14.93
N GLY A 174 -19.87 -13.74 -13.67
CA GLY A 174 -18.61 -14.36 -13.26
C GLY A 174 -18.13 -13.84 -11.92
N VAL A 175 -16.91 -14.19 -11.56
CA VAL A 175 -16.25 -13.67 -10.37
C VAL A 175 -15.41 -12.46 -10.76
N TYR A 176 -15.53 -11.38 -9.99
CA TYR A 176 -14.72 -10.18 -10.12
C TYR A 176 -13.82 -10.06 -8.90
N SER A 177 -12.51 -10.03 -9.11
CA SER A 177 -11.51 -9.86 -8.05
C SER A 177 -10.94 -8.46 -8.11
N PHE A 178 -11.03 -7.74 -7.01
CA PHE A 178 -10.42 -6.42 -6.83
C PHE A 178 -9.11 -6.58 -6.08
N ILE A 179 -8.03 -6.03 -6.62
CA ILE A 179 -6.70 -6.06 -6.01
C ILE A 179 -6.25 -4.62 -5.83
N PHE A 180 -5.82 -4.30 -4.61
CA PHE A 180 -5.24 -3.01 -4.26
C PHE A 180 -3.78 -3.23 -3.89
N SER A 181 -2.89 -2.41 -4.43
CA SER A 181 -1.46 -2.44 -4.13
C SER A 181 -0.90 -1.03 -4.12
N VAL A 182 0.18 -0.84 -3.38
CA VAL A 182 0.91 0.43 -3.25
C VAL A 182 2.37 0.20 -3.59
#